data_AF-A0A7W4HZU2-F1
#
_entry.id   AF-A0A7W4HZU2-F1
#
_cell.length_a   1.000
_cell.length_b   1.000
_cell.length_c   1.000
_cell.angle_alpha   90.00
_cell.angle_beta   90.00
_cell.angle_gamma   90.00
#
_symmetry.space_group_name_H-M   'P 1'
#
loop_
_entity.id
_entity.type
_entity.pdbx_description
1 polymer ?
#
loop_
_entity_poly.entity_id
_entity_poly.type
_entity_poly.pdbx_seq_one_letter_code
_entity_poly.pdbx_strand_id
1 'polypeptide(L)'
;MQYGNAKSACLLTFLLFGCANTGPEKPLSKVSNEEVIKLKSGGYVKTQSFQLLETDYQAPSDTVLRVITKSDTSSVAAAKAATFLLTVLLGGNTSQSTFSKHDLKGSKINTVGNPSVDYFLPNINRVIKDSLYVKDNADYRNYPLSIRYFEFYLVYTELAGSSNYELIYAMNVSASNSGNYKFDCSFTTGSYPLDEWSLSGYQKVKDIVKSKLDGCIIEFGKESNLKLLASDLESIKKKTLKINKYPT
;
A
#
# COMPACT_ATOMS: atom_id res chain seq x y z
N MET A 1 73.73 -10.81 -37.94
CA MET A 1 72.86 -11.83 -38.56
C MET A 1 71.55 -11.79 -37.75
N GLN A 2 70.41 -11.28 -38.23
CA GLN A 2 69.49 -11.84 -39.27
C GLN A 2 69.10 -13.30 -38.94
N TYR A 3 67.84 -13.77 -38.81
CA TYR A 3 66.45 -13.28 -39.03
C TYR A 3 65.53 -13.69 -37.83
N GLY A 4 64.22 -13.37 -37.69
CA GLY A 4 63.34 -12.44 -38.42
C GLY A 4 61.86 -12.91 -38.61
N ASN A 5 60.92 -12.45 -37.75
CA ASN A 5 59.43 -12.62 -37.80
C ASN A 5 58.86 -14.06 -37.55
N ALA A 6 57.74 -14.30 -36.84
CA ALA A 6 56.46 -13.58 -36.87
C ALA A 6 55.51 -13.81 -35.64
N LYS A 7 54.80 -12.74 -35.30
CA LYS A 7 53.43 -12.62 -34.70
C LYS A 7 52.84 -13.79 -33.86
N SER A 8 52.55 -13.50 -32.60
CA SER A 8 51.19 -13.70 -32.06
C SER A 8 50.89 -12.66 -30.97
N ALA A 9 49.85 -11.85 -31.18
CA ALA A 9 49.46 -10.80 -30.24
C ALA A 9 48.36 -11.32 -29.32
N CYS A 10 48.70 -11.61 -28.06
CA CYS A 10 47.69 -11.90 -27.03
C CYS A 10 47.30 -10.58 -26.36
N LEU A 11 46.21 -9.98 -26.83
CA LEU A 11 45.61 -8.80 -26.21
C LEU A 11 45.02 -9.22 -24.86
N LEU A 12 45.69 -8.90 -23.74
CA LEU A 12 45.10 -9.05 -22.41
C LEU A 12 44.04 -7.98 -22.18
N THR A 13 42.83 -8.24 -22.65
CA THR A 13 41.65 -7.47 -22.27
C THR A 13 41.34 -7.77 -20.80
N PHE A 14 41.70 -6.85 -19.90
CA PHE A 14 41.22 -6.87 -18.52
C PHE A 14 39.69 -6.69 -18.53
N LEU A 15 38.96 -7.80 -18.51
CA LEU A 15 37.55 -7.80 -18.17
C LEU A 15 37.43 -7.40 -16.71
N LEU A 16 37.14 -6.12 -16.48
CA LEU A 16 36.61 -5.63 -15.22
C LEU A 16 35.22 -6.24 -15.01
N PHE A 17 35.20 -7.48 -14.53
CA PHE A 17 34.04 -8.03 -13.83
C PHE A 17 33.87 -7.22 -12.54
N GLY A 18 33.24 -6.06 -12.68
CA GLY A 18 32.69 -5.33 -11.55
C GLY A 18 31.64 -6.21 -10.91
N CYS A 19 32.03 -6.94 -9.85
CA CYS A 19 31.08 -7.49 -8.90
C CYS A 19 30.33 -6.31 -8.28
N ALA A 20 29.22 -5.93 -8.93
CA ALA A 20 28.26 -5.04 -8.33
C ALA A 20 27.81 -5.72 -7.03
N ASN A 21 28.23 -5.17 -5.89
CA ASN A 21 27.76 -5.60 -4.58
C ASN A 21 26.27 -5.27 -4.49
N THR A 22 25.43 -6.18 -5.00
CA THR A 22 24.02 -6.26 -4.65
C THR A 22 23.95 -6.71 -3.20
N GLY A 23 24.21 -5.77 -2.29
CA GLY A 23 23.85 -5.94 -0.88
C GLY A 23 22.36 -6.28 -0.77
N PRO A 24 21.93 -6.94 0.31
CA PRO A 24 20.55 -7.39 0.46
C PRO A 24 19.60 -6.21 0.24
N GLU A 25 18.66 -6.38 -0.69
CA GLU A 25 17.66 -5.37 -1.03
C GLU A 25 16.90 -4.96 0.24
N LYS A 26 16.79 -3.65 0.48
CA LYS A 26 16.10 -3.14 1.67
C LYS A 26 14.64 -3.62 1.64
N PRO A 27 14.08 -4.13 2.75
CA PRO A 27 12.70 -4.61 2.76
C PRO A 27 11.74 -3.46 2.44
N LEU A 28 10.88 -3.65 1.43
CA LEU A 28 9.92 -2.64 0.98
C LEU A 28 8.72 -2.47 1.94
N SER A 29 8.46 -3.47 2.79
CA SER A 29 7.41 -3.41 3.81
C SER A 29 7.75 -4.30 5.02
N LYS A 30 7.15 -3.99 6.17
CA LYS A 30 7.17 -4.84 7.37
C LYS A 30 5.74 -5.22 7.78
N VAL A 31 5.58 -6.39 8.39
CA VAL A 31 4.35 -6.74 9.09
C VAL A 31 4.22 -5.84 10.32
N SER A 32 3.07 -5.18 10.49
CA SER A 32 2.75 -4.34 11.65
C SER A 32 1.73 -4.99 12.59
N ASN A 33 0.93 -5.94 12.10
CA ASN A 33 0.00 -6.75 12.89
C ASN A 33 -0.19 -8.13 12.24
N GLU A 34 -0.43 -9.18 13.02
CA GLU A 34 -0.78 -10.53 12.54
C GLU A 34 -1.86 -11.13 13.45
N GLU A 35 -2.92 -11.70 12.87
CA GLU A 35 -3.97 -12.44 13.60
C GLU A 35 -4.27 -13.78 12.90
N VAL A 36 -4.50 -14.84 13.69
CA VAL A 36 -4.99 -16.13 13.19
C VAL A 36 -6.45 -16.30 13.58
N ILE A 37 -7.33 -16.24 12.59
CA ILE A 37 -8.78 -16.32 12.71
C ILE A 37 -9.18 -17.80 12.62
N LYS A 38 -9.85 -18.32 13.65
CA LYS A 38 -10.59 -19.59 13.56
C LYS A 38 -11.98 -19.33 12.96
N LEU A 39 -12.27 -19.94 11.82
CA LEU A 39 -13.52 -19.80 11.08
C LEU A 39 -14.66 -20.62 11.71
N LYS A 40 -15.92 -20.26 11.42
CA LYS A 40 -17.08 -21.09 11.78
C LYS A 40 -17.04 -22.51 11.19
N SER A 41 -16.45 -22.69 10.01
CA SER A 41 -16.25 -24.00 9.36
C SER A 41 -15.16 -24.87 10.03
N GLY A 42 -14.61 -24.45 11.18
CA GLY A 42 -13.50 -25.13 11.86
C GLY A 42 -12.11 -24.87 11.26
N GLY A 43 -12.06 -24.27 10.06
CA GLY A 43 -10.82 -23.88 9.38
C GLY A 43 -10.11 -22.68 10.02
N TYR A 44 -8.97 -22.30 9.42
CA TYR A 44 -8.15 -21.18 9.87
C TYR A 44 -7.71 -20.29 8.72
N VAL A 45 -7.76 -18.97 8.91
CA VAL A 45 -7.19 -17.96 8.02
C VAL A 45 -6.24 -17.10 8.83
N LYS A 46 -5.14 -16.67 8.22
CA LYS A 46 -4.28 -15.63 8.81
C LYS A 46 -4.55 -14.29 8.11
N THR A 47 -4.64 -13.21 8.88
CA THR A 47 -4.57 -11.82 8.40
C THR A 47 -3.27 -11.17 8.85
N GLN A 48 -2.70 -10.31 8.01
CA GLN A 48 -1.47 -9.56 8.28
C GLN A 48 -1.63 -8.11 7.81
N SER A 49 -1.39 -7.14 8.68
CA SER A 49 -1.25 -5.75 8.26
C SER A 49 0.21 -5.44 7.90
N PHE A 50 0.43 -4.66 6.85
CA PHE A 50 1.75 -4.26 6.39
C PHE A 50 1.90 -2.73 6.40
N GLN A 51 2.99 -2.26 6.99
CA GLN A 51 3.49 -0.91 6.80
C GLN A 51 4.52 -0.91 5.66
N LEU A 52 4.33 -0.09 4.64
CA LEU A 52 5.37 0.24 3.66
C LEU A 52 6.49 1.03 4.35
N LEU A 53 7.73 0.75 3.98
CA LEU A 53 8.91 1.46 4.47
C LEU A 53 9.33 2.55 3.46
N GLU A 54 9.98 3.60 3.96
CA GLU A 54 10.48 4.70 3.10
C GLU A 54 11.58 4.15 2.19
N THR A 55 11.48 4.42 0.89
CA THR A 55 12.49 4.07 -0.12
C THR A 55 12.76 5.29 -0.99
N ASP A 56 13.79 5.22 -1.83
CA ASP A 56 14.20 6.32 -2.71
C ASP A 56 13.13 6.70 -3.76
N TYR A 57 12.08 5.87 -3.92
CA TYR A 57 10.99 6.06 -4.90
C TYR A 57 9.58 5.91 -4.32
N GLN A 58 9.43 5.68 -3.01
CA GLN A 58 8.12 5.43 -2.39
C GLN A 58 8.05 5.95 -0.96
N ALA A 59 7.04 6.78 -0.69
CA ALA A 59 6.71 7.25 0.64
C ALA A 59 6.25 6.08 1.55
N PRO A 60 6.60 6.11 2.85
CA PRO A 60 6.13 5.10 3.81
C PRO A 60 4.62 5.24 4.05
N SER A 61 3.98 4.16 4.52
CA SER A 61 2.57 4.21 4.93
C SER A 61 2.34 5.24 6.04
N ASP A 62 1.28 6.05 5.91
CA ASP A 62 0.80 6.91 6.99
C ASP A 62 0.28 6.07 8.17
N THR A 63 1.05 5.95 9.25
CA THR A 63 0.63 5.28 10.49
C THR A 63 -0.22 6.14 11.41
N VAL A 64 -0.18 7.46 11.19
CA VAL A 64 -0.95 8.50 11.89
C VAL A 64 -1.38 9.53 10.85
N LEU A 65 -2.39 10.34 11.15
CA LEU A 65 -2.84 11.42 10.27
C LEU A 65 -1.66 12.36 9.96
N ARG A 66 -1.41 12.60 8.69
CA ARG A 66 -0.47 13.63 8.22
C ARG A 66 -1.24 14.86 7.73
N VAL A 67 -0.69 16.05 7.92
CA VAL A 67 -1.24 17.31 7.42
C VAL A 67 -0.21 17.94 6.49
N ILE A 68 -0.60 18.16 5.25
CA ILE A 68 0.26 18.68 4.17
C ILE A 68 -0.17 20.11 3.88
N THR A 69 0.61 21.07 4.38
CA THR A 69 0.40 22.51 4.24
C THR A 69 1.07 23.06 2.98
N LYS A 70 0.71 24.30 2.61
CA LYS A 70 1.32 24.98 1.46
C LYS A 70 2.82 25.24 1.65
N SER A 71 3.25 25.52 2.88
CA SER A 71 4.66 25.71 3.26
C SER A 71 5.52 24.47 3.02
N ASP A 72 4.95 23.26 3.16
CA ASP A 72 5.63 21.99 2.91
C ASP A 72 5.99 21.78 1.42
N THR A 73 5.50 22.64 0.52
CA THR A 73 5.70 22.57 -0.94
C THR A 73 6.85 23.48 -1.45
N SER A 74 7.59 24.13 -0.55
CA SER A 74 8.56 25.17 -0.92
C SER A 74 9.89 24.66 -1.51
N SER A 75 10.50 25.51 -2.36
CA SER A 75 11.79 25.42 -3.06
C SER A 75 12.07 24.26 -4.05
N VAL A 76 11.75 23.00 -3.76
CA VAL A 76 12.04 21.86 -4.67
C VAL A 76 10.78 21.21 -5.25
N ALA A 77 9.67 21.20 -4.51
CA ALA A 77 8.41 20.61 -4.96
C ALA A 77 7.61 21.51 -5.92
N ALA A 78 7.73 22.84 -5.79
CA ALA A 78 6.89 23.81 -6.53
C ALA A 78 6.91 23.64 -8.06
N ALA A 79 8.09 23.37 -8.66
CA ALA A 79 8.21 23.19 -10.11
C ALA A 79 7.49 21.93 -10.62
N LYS A 80 7.51 20.83 -9.86
CA LYS A 80 6.86 19.56 -10.22
C LYS A 80 5.37 19.51 -9.85
N ALA A 81 5.00 20.13 -8.73
CA ALA A 81 3.60 20.26 -8.31
C ALA A 81 2.77 21.10 -9.30
N ALA A 82 3.36 22.13 -9.89
CA ALA A 82 2.72 22.90 -10.96
C ALA A 82 2.39 22.02 -12.18
N THR A 83 3.37 21.26 -12.70
CA THR A 83 3.19 20.43 -13.90
C THR A 83 2.09 19.37 -13.74
N PHE A 84 1.97 18.78 -12.54
CA PHE A 84 0.93 17.80 -12.20
C PHE A 84 -0.48 18.41 -12.21
N LEU A 85 -0.66 19.60 -11.62
CA LEU A 85 -1.97 20.28 -11.59
C LEU A 85 -2.46 20.62 -13.00
N LEU A 86 -1.55 20.98 -13.92
CA LEU A 86 -1.90 21.16 -15.32
C LEU A 86 -2.31 19.84 -15.99
N THR A 87 -1.64 18.72 -15.75
CA THR A 87 -1.96 17.45 -16.45
C THR A 87 -3.33 16.88 -16.06
N VAL A 88 -3.73 17.03 -14.79
CA VAL A 88 -5.04 16.56 -14.29
C VAL A 88 -6.20 17.39 -14.85
N LEU A 89 -6.05 18.71 -14.93
CA LEU A 89 -7.07 19.61 -15.50
C LEU A 89 -7.30 19.40 -17.01
N LEU A 90 -6.38 18.71 -17.68
CA LEU A 90 -6.39 18.47 -19.13
C LEU A 90 -6.88 17.04 -19.50
N GLY A 91 -7.29 16.23 -18.52
CA GLY A 91 -7.86 14.89 -18.75
C GLY A 91 -6.85 13.84 -19.24
N GLY A 92 -5.55 14.04 -18.99
CA GLY A 92 -4.51 13.10 -19.43
C GLY A 92 -4.34 11.89 -18.51
N ASN A 93 -4.28 10.68 -19.09
CA ASN A 93 -3.93 9.46 -18.36
C ASN A 93 -2.45 9.50 -17.91
N THR A 94 -2.20 9.71 -16.62
CA THR A 94 -0.86 9.79 -16.03
C THR A 94 -0.26 8.40 -15.75
N SER A 95 0.16 7.66 -16.78
CA SER A 95 0.95 6.43 -16.60
C SER A 95 2.46 6.65 -16.41
N GLN A 96 2.93 7.90 -16.59
CA GLN A 96 4.32 8.31 -16.34
C GLN A 96 4.38 9.73 -15.74
N SER A 97 4.46 9.84 -14.41
CA SER A 97 4.90 11.06 -13.72
C SER A 97 5.45 10.72 -12.32
N THR A 98 6.73 11.00 -12.11
CA THR A 98 7.51 10.57 -10.92
C THR A 98 7.41 11.54 -9.74
N PHE A 99 6.24 12.15 -9.54
CA PHE A 99 5.97 13.05 -8.40
C PHE A 99 4.45 13.21 -8.17
N SER A 100 4.00 13.03 -6.93
CA SER A 100 2.64 13.34 -6.49
C SER A 100 2.66 14.18 -5.20
N LYS A 101 1.54 14.83 -4.87
CA LYS A 101 1.35 15.47 -3.55
C LYS A 101 1.56 14.48 -2.39
N HIS A 102 1.46 13.17 -2.62
CA HIS A 102 1.77 12.11 -1.64
C HIS A 102 3.22 12.20 -1.09
N ASP A 103 4.17 12.68 -1.91
CA ASP A 103 5.60 12.76 -1.59
C ASP A 103 5.96 13.92 -0.62
N LEU A 104 4.99 14.79 -0.32
CA LEU A 104 5.18 15.92 0.59
C LEU A 104 5.19 15.43 2.05
N LYS A 105 6.32 15.62 2.74
CA LYS A 105 6.55 15.01 4.08
C LYS A 105 5.53 15.41 5.14
N GLY A 106 5.03 16.65 5.09
CA GLY A 106 3.96 17.17 5.96
C GLY A 106 4.27 17.10 7.47
N SER A 107 3.28 17.42 8.28
CA SER A 107 3.32 17.30 9.75
C SER A 107 2.51 16.10 10.24
N LYS A 108 3.06 15.30 11.16
CA LYS A 108 2.38 14.12 11.73
C LYS A 108 1.59 14.46 12.98
N ILE A 109 0.31 14.08 13.01
CA ILE A 109 -0.61 14.25 14.14
C ILE A 109 -0.67 12.94 14.92
N ASN A 110 0.29 12.74 15.82
CA ASN A 110 0.49 11.47 16.53
C ASN A 110 -0.70 11.03 17.41
N THR A 111 -1.65 11.93 17.71
CA THR A 111 -2.88 11.66 18.47
C THR A 111 -4.01 11.06 17.62
N VAL A 112 -3.81 10.89 16.32
CA VAL A 112 -4.80 10.35 15.38
C VAL A 112 -4.16 9.20 14.59
N GLY A 113 -4.23 7.98 15.13
CA GLY A 113 -3.72 6.77 14.48
C GLY A 113 -4.47 6.42 13.19
N ASN A 114 -3.82 5.72 12.26
CA ASN A 114 -4.46 5.24 11.04
C ASN A 114 -5.47 4.11 11.38
N PRO A 115 -6.78 4.30 11.10
CA PRO A 115 -7.82 3.34 11.49
C PRO A 115 -7.79 2.01 10.73
N SER A 116 -6.87 1.83 9.77
CA SER A 116 -6.67 0.56 9.07
C SER A 116 -6.43 -0.63 9.99
N VAL A 117 -5.63 -0.44 11.04
CA VAL A 117 -5.23 -1.50 11.98
C VAL A 117 -6.20 -1.56 13.15
N ASP A 118 -6.50 -0.43 13.79
CA ASP A 118 -7.25 -0.45 15.06
C ASP A 118 -8.78 -0.47 14.87
N TYR A 119 -9.28 -0.16 13.68
CA TYR A 119 -10.72 -0.17 13.36
C TYR A 119 -11.08 -1.17 12.26
N PHE A 120 -10.48 -1.06 11.07
CA PHE A 120 -10.90 -1.85 9.92
C PHE A 120 -10.56 -3.35 10.08
N LEU A 121 -9.31 -3.67 10.42
CA LEU A 121 -8.84 -5.06 10.57
C LEU A 121 -9.71 -5.89 11.54
N PRO A 122 -9.98 -5.49 12.80
CA PRO A 122 -10.87 -6.25 13.70
C PRO A 122 -12.27 -6.47 13.15
N ASN A 123 -12.79 -5.53 12.36
CA ASN A 123 -14.12 -5.64 11.78
C ASN A 123 -14.15 -6.59 10.57
N ILE A 124 -13.18 -6.53 9.65
CA ILE A 124 -13.10 -7.53 8.58
C ILE A 124 -12.74 -8.92 9.10
N ASN A 125 -11.95 -9.04 10.17
CA ASN A 125 -11.63 -10.33 10.79
C ASN A 125 -12.90 -11.02 11.32
N ARG A 126 -13.86 -10.25 11.84
CA ARG A 126 -15.19 -10.74 12.22
C ARG A 126 -16.00 -11.21 11.01
N VAL A 127 -16.06 -10.42 9.93
CA VAL A 127 -16.74 -10.80 8.68
C VAL A 127 -16.14 -12.09 8.08
N ILE A 128 -14.82 -12.22 8.06
CA ILE A 128 -14.10 -13.42 7.59
C ILE A 128 -14.47 -14.63 8.46
N LYS A 129 -14.39 -14.49 9.78
CA LYS A 129 -14.76 -15.55 10.74
C LYS A 129 -16.19 -16.05 10.53
N ASP A 130 -17.10 -15.12 10.30
CA ASP A 130 -18.54 -15.36 10.33
C ASP A 130 -19.14 -15.79 9.00
N SER A 131 -18.52 -15.41 7.86
CA SER A 131 -19.14 -15.47 6.53
C SER A 131 -18.22 -15.96 5.39
N LEU A 132 -16.95 -16.31 5.62
CA LEU A 132 -16.07 -16.77 4.53
C LEU A 132 -16.45 -18.18 4.01
N TYR A 133 -16.77 -18.26 2.71
CA TYR A 133 -17.25 -19.48 2.03
C TYR A 133 -16.13 -20.47 1.65
N VAL A 134 -15.49 -21.09 2.65
CA VAL A 134 -14.46 -22.13 2.44
C VAL A 134 -14.93 -23.51 2.91
N LYS A 135 -14.25 -24.57 2.45
CA LYS A 135 -14.47 -25.93 2.92
C LYS A 135 -14.24 -26.06 4.43
N ASP A 136 -14.91 -27.03 5.03
CA ASP A 136 -14.73 -27.38 6.45
C ASP A 136 -13.28 -27.74 6.76
N ASN A 137 -12.81 -27.27 7.91
CA ASN A 137 -11.45 -27.44 8.43
C ASN A 137 -10.34 -26.97 7.47
N ALA A 138 -10.64 -26.11 6.49
CA ALA A 138 -9.65 -25.60 5.56
C ALA A 138 -8.63 -24.67 6.25
N ASP A 139 -7.36 -25.06 6.22
CA ASP A 139 -6.24 -24.25 6.73
C ASP A 139 -5.62 -23.37 5.62
N TYR A 140 -5.59 -22.06 5.87
CA TYR A 140 -4.95 -21.02 5.05
C TYR A 140 -3.93 -20.18 5.83
N ARG A 141 -3.43 -20.63 6.99
CA ARG A 141 -2.46 -19.87 7.79
C ARG A 141 -1.16 -19.56 7.04
N ASN A 142 -0.80 -20.37 6.05
CA ASN A 142 0.37 -20.16 5.18
C ASN A 142 0.10 -19.23 3.98
N TYR A 143 -1.14 -18.75 3.81
CA TYR A 143 -1.59 -17.90 2.70
C TYR A 143 -2.31 -16.66 3.26
N PRO A 144 -1.56 -15.76 3.94
CA PRO A 144 -2.16 -14.68 4.71
C PRO A 144 -2.90 -13.68 3.81
N LEU A 145 -4.05 -13.22 4.28
CA LEU A 145 -4.75 -12.06 3.74
C LEU A 145 -4.00 -10.81 4.19
N SER A 146 -3.42 -10.09 3.24
CA SER A 146 -2.59 -8.91 3.46
C SER A 146 -3.45 -7.66 3.46
N ILE A 147 -3.38 -6.85 4.52
CA ILE A 147 -3.98 -5.51 4.61
C ILE A 147 -2.84 -4.50 4.46
N ARG A 148 -2.82 -3.74 3.38
CA ARG A 148 -1.81 -2.68 3.15
C ARG A 148 -2.50 -1.34 3.25
N TYR A 149 -2.03 -0.48 4.15
CA TYR A 149 -2.51 0.89 4.28
C TYR A 149 -1.48 1.84 3.69
N PHE A 150 -1.93 2.86 2.96
CA PHE A 150 -1.07 3.72 2.16
C PHE A 150 -1.17 5.15 2.65
N GLU A 151 -2.37 5.72 2.50
CA GLU A 151 -2.63 7.15 2.66
C GLU A 151 -3.55 7.39 3.85
N PHE A 152 -3.22 8.39 4.65
CA PHE A 152 -4.12 8.96 5.65
C PHE A 152 -3.67 10.39 5.97
N TYR A 153 -4.10 11.35 5.15
CA TYR A 153 -3.64 12.73 5.29
C TYR A 153 -4.66 13.79 4.85
N LEU A 154 -4.55 14.97 5.46
CA LEU A 154 -5.19 16.20 5.00
C LEU A 154 -4.25 16.94 4.06
N VAL A 155 -4.73 17.40 2.91
CA VAL A 155 -3.95 18.19 1.94
C VAL A 155 -4.72 19.41 1.46
N TYR A 156 -4.02 20.53 1.27
CA TYR A 156 -4.62 21.74 0.71
C TYR A 156 -5.16 21.51 -0.71
N THR A 157 -6.31 22.09 -1.02
CA THR A 157 -6.90 21.98 -2.37
C THR A 157 -6.18 22.88 -3.38
N GLU A 158 -6.05 24.17 -3.06
CA GLU A 158 -5.56 25.21 -3.97
C GLU A 158 -4.27 25.87 -3.47
N LEU A 159 -3.39 26.30 -4.39
CA LEU A 159 -2.15 27.00 -4.04
C LEU A 159 -2.40 28.42 -3.51
N ALA A 160 -3.37 29.15 -4.07
CA ALA A 160 -3.78 30.50 -3.63
C ALA A 160 -5.31 30.53 -3.41
N GLY A 161 -5.85 31.59 -2.79
CA GLY A 161 -7.29 31.72 -2.56
C GLY A 161 -7.79 30.90 -1.38
N SER A 162 -7.99 29.59 -1.56
CA SER A 162 -8.57 28.73 -0.53
C SER A 162 -7.60 28.34 0.60
N SER A 163 -8.12 28.28 1.83
CA SER A 163 -7.50 27.68 3.02
C SER A 163 -8.05 26.28 3.33
N ASN A 164 -8.82 25.69 2.41
CA ASN A 164 -9.47 24.41 2.61
C ASN A 164 -8.55 23.22 2.31
N TYR A 165 -8.86 22.12 2.96
CA TYR A 165 -8.16 20.84 2.90
C TYR A 165 -9.16 19.73 2.62
N GLU A 166 -8.71 18.73 1.87
CA GLU A 166 -9.40 17.46 1.66
C GLU A 166 -8.68 16.36 2.45
N LEU A 167 -9.45 15.43 3.00
CA LEU A 167 -8.91 14.21 3.59
C LEU A 167 -8.83 13.13 2.52
N ILE A 168 -7.64 12.57 2.34
CA ILE A 168 -7.36 11.45 1.46
C ILE A 168 -7.01 10.24 2.31
N TYR A 169 -7.62 9.11 1.97
CA TYR A 169 -7.41 7.84 2.63
C TYR A 169 -7.38 6.70 1.61
N ALA A 170 -6.44 5.76 1.76
CA ALA A 170 -6.35 4.58 0.92
C ALA A 170 -5.72 3.38 1.64
N MET A 171 -6.38 2.23 1.49
CA MET A 171 -5.87 0.92 1.85
C MET A 171 -6.33 -0.15 0.84
N ASN A 172 -5.72 -1.33 0.89
CA ASN A 172 -6.25 -2.51 0.21
C ASN A 172 -6.05 -3.80 1.00
N VAL A 173 -6.80 -4.81 0.57
CA VAL A 173 -6.81 -6.17 1.10
C VAL A 173 -6.54 -7.14 -0.05
N SER A 174 -5.52 -8.01 0.05
CA SER A 174 -5.17 -8.97 -1.00
C SER A 174 -4.80 -10.35 -0.47
N ALA A 175 -5.18 -11.42 -1.17
CA ALA A 175 -4.88 -12.79 -0.75
C ALA A 175 -3.42 -13.15 -1.09
N SER A 176 -2.50 -12.99 -0.12
CA SER A 176 -1.04 -13.09 -0.31
C SER A 176 -0.47 -12.13 -1.37
N ASN A 177 0.84 -12.23 -1.65
CA ASN A 177 1.48 -11.54 -2.77
C ASN A 177 1.28 -12.26 -4.13
N SER A 178 0.63 -13.43 -4.16
CA SER A 178 0.48 -14.27 -5.35
C SER A 178 -0.97 -14.58 -5.77
N GLY A 179 -1.93 -13.99 -5.05
CA GLY A 179 -3.35 -14.07 -5.35
C GLY A 179 -3.82 -13.00 -6.33
N ASN A 180 -4.99 -13.24 -6.92
CA ASN A 180 -5.70 -12.31 -7.79
C ASN A 180 -6.76 -11.50 -7.04
N TYR A 181 -7.18 -11.93 -5.85
CA TYR A 181 -8.14 -11.20 -5.04
C TYR A 181 -7.52 -9.89 -4.54
N LYS A 182 -8.19 -8.78 -4.87
CA LYS A 182 -7.93 -7.45 -4.34
C LYS A 182 -9.25 -6.80 -3.98
N PHE A 183 -9.26 -6.12 -2.85
CA PHE A 183 -10.33 -5.23 -2.43
C PHE A 183 -9.69 -3.92 -1.98
N ASP A 184 -9.95 -2.85 -2.73
CA ASP A 184 -9.43 -1.51 -2.44
C ASP A 184 -10.49 -0.69 -1.70
N CYS A 185 -10.08 0.02 -0.64
CA CYS A 185 -10.90 0.99 0.07
C CYS A 185 -10.16 2.32 0.09
N SER A 186 -10.56 3.22 -0.81
CA SER A 186 -10.02 4.56 -0.92
C SER A 186 -11.13 5.60 -1.08
N PHE A 187 -10.88 6.81 -0.59
CA PHE A 187 -11.79 7.93 -0.75
C PHE A 187 -11.08 9.27 -0.53
N THR A 188 -11.57 10.28 -1.23
CA THR A 188 -11.35 11.70 -0.93
C THR A 188 -12.64 12.28 -0.35
N THR A 189 -12.54 13.15 0.66
CA THR A 189 -13.71 13.81 1.27
C THR A 189 -14.08 15.12 0.58
N GLY A 190 -15.17 15.73 1.02
CA GLY A 190 -15.39 17.16 0.76
C GLY A 190 -14.28 18.03 1.37
N SER A 191 -14.17 19.24 0.85
CA SER A 191 -13.17 20.25 1.21
C SER A 191 -13.66 21.14 2.36
N TYR A 192 -12.88 21.27 3.43
CA TYR A 192 -13.19 22.13 4.60
C TYR A 192 -11.96 22.91 5.06
N PRO A 193 -12.13 24.08 5.70
CA PRO A 193 -11.06 24.79 6.40
C PRO A 193 -10.25 23.90 7.38
N LEU A 194 -8.94 24.17 7.53
CA LEU A 194 -8.06 23.34 8.38
C LEU A 194 -8.41 23.43 9.88
N ASP A 195 -8.85 24.60 10.33
CA ASP A 195 -9.35 24.80 11.69
C ASP A 195 -10.54 23.88 11.97
N GLU A 196 -11.56 23.88 11.09
CA GLU A 196 -12.69 22.94 11.15
C GLU A 196 -12.28 21.46 11.19
N TRP A 197 -11.22 21.08 10.45
CA TRP A 197 -10.68 19.73 10.51
C TRP A 197 -9.99 19.40 11.83
N SER A 198 -9.33 20.39 12.45
CA SER A 198 -8.55 20.23 13.69
C SER A 198 -9.39 20.27 14.97
N LEU A 199 -10.61 20.83 14.91
CA LEU A 199 -11.52 20.96 16.05
C LEU A 199 -11.68 19.66 16.85
N SER A 200 -11.71 19.82 18.18
CA SER A 200 -11.89 18.73 19.15
C SER A 200 -10.90 17.56 18.96
N GLY A 201 -9.67 17.85 18.55
CA GLY A 201 -8.65 16.83 18.32
C GLY A 201 -8.95 15.96 17.09
N TYR A 202 -9.27 16.64 15.98
CA TYR A 202 -9.61 16.04 14.68
C TYR A 202 -10.83 15.10 14.72
N GLN A 203 -11.88 15.48 15.45
CA GLN A 203 -13.08 14.63 15.56
C GLN A 203 -13.77 14.42 14.20
N LYS A 204 -13.86 15.47 13.36
CA LYS A 204 -14.40 15.38 12.00
C LYS A 204 -13.68 14.33 11.13
N VAL A 205 -12.35 14.22 11.25
CA VAL A 205 -11.55 13.20 10.55
C VAL A 205 -11.97 11.80 11.01
N LYS A 206 -12.05 11.57 12.31
CA LYS A 206 -12.41 10.28 12.91
C LYS A 206 -13.81 9.83 12.46
N ASP A 207 -14.79 10.73 12.53
CA ASP A 207 -16.18 10.42 12.22
C ASP A 207 -16.37 10.09 10.73
N ILE A 208 -15.80 10.90 9.83
CA ILE A 208 -15.91 10.68 8.38
C ILE A 208 -15.19 9.39 7.96
N VAL A 209 -13.97 9.15 8.46
CA VAL A 209 -13.24 7.92 8.11
C VAL A 209 -13.94 6.69 8.66
N LYS A 210 -14.44 6.72 9.90
CA LYS A 210 -15.24 5.62 10.46
C LYS A 210 -16.44 5.32 9.56
N SER A 211 -17.22 6.33 9.19
CA SER A 211 -18.40 6.19 8.32
C SER A 211 -18.05 5.61 6.94
N LYS A 212 -16.95 6.04 6.32
CA LYS A 212 -16.49 5.51 5.03
C LYS A 212 -15.96 4.07 5.16
N LEU A 213 -15.23 3.76 6.23
CA LEU A 213 -14.75 2.40 6.51
C LEU A 213 -15.89 1.43 6.81
N ASP A 214 -16.95 1.85 7.49
CA ASP A 214 -18.17 1.04 7.68
C ASP A 214 -18.77 0.64 6.33
N GLY A 215 -18.81 1.57 5.37
CA GLY A 215 -19.17 1.27 3.97
C GLY A 215 -18.24 0.25 3.31
N CYS A 216 -16.92 0.40 3.46
CA CYS A 216 -15.95 -0.57 2.93
C CYS A 216 -16.08 -1.96 3.59
N ILE A 217 -16.37 -2.04 4.88
CA ILE A 217 -16.58 -3.31 5.61
C ILE A 217 -17.84 -4.02 5.08
N ILE A 218 -18.92 -3.27 4.83
CA ILE A 218 -20.16 -3.80 4.22
C ILE A 218 -19.88 -4.29 2.79
N GLU A 219 -19.15 -3.53 1.98
CA GLU A 219 -18.79 -3.92 0.62
C GLU A 219 -17.93 -5.18 0.60
N PHE A 220 -16.88 -5.25 1.42
CA PHE A 220 -16.03 -6.43 1.60
C PHE A 220 -16.84 -7.66 2.03
N GLY A 221 -17.81 -7.48 2.92
CA GLY A 221 -18.68 -8.54 3.42
C GLY A 221 -19.76 -9.03 2.46
N LYS A 222 -19.89 -8.46 1.26
CA LYS A 222 -20.79 -9.00 0.23
C LYS A 222 -20.39 -10.41 -0.19
N GLU A 223 -21.39 -11.26 -0.39
CA GLU A 223 -21.21 -12.66 -0.80
C GLU A 223 -20.34 -12.82 -2.05
N SER A 224 -20.46 -11.91 -3.04
CA SER A 224 -19.60 -11.88 -4.23
C SER A 224 -18.11 -11.75 -3.88
N ASN A 225 -17.77 -10.77 -3.03
CA ASN A 225 -16.39 -10.52 -2.60
C ASN A 225 -15.85 -11.67 -1.74
N LEU A 226 -16.65 -12.21 -0.82
CA LEU A 226 -16.25 -13.34 0.03
C LEU A 226 -16.06 -14.64 -0.78
N LYS A 227 -16.87 -14.88 -1.83
CA LYS A 227 -16.68 -16.00 -2.76
C LYS A 227 -15.42 -15.86 -3.61
N LEU A 228 -15.13 -14.66 -4.11
CA LEU A 228 -13.88 -14.38 -4.85
C LEU A 228 -12.65 -14.62 -3.97
N LEU A 229 -12.66 -14.11 -2.73
CA LEU A 229 -11.60 -14.33 -1.75
C LEU A 229 -11.39 -15.83 -1.46
N ALA A 230 -12.46 -16.57 -1.17
CA ALA A 230 -12.37 -18.01 -0.90
C ALA A 230 -11.84 -18.82 -2.10
N SER A 231 -12.27 -18.47 -3.32
CA SER A 231 -11.80 -19.09 -4.56
C SER A 231 -10.30 -18.87 -4.78
N ASP A 232 -9.82 -17.64 -4.54
CA ASP A 232 -8.41 -17.30 -4.72
C ASP A 232 -7.52 -17.95 -3.65
N LEU A 233 -7.96 -18.00 -2.38
CA LEU A 233 -7.29 -18.76 -1.30
C LEU A 233 -7.15 -20.26 -1.64
N GLU A 234 -8.20 -20.90 -2.17
CA GLU A 234 -8.14 -22.27 -2.69
C GLU A 234 -7.18 -22.40 -3.88
N SER A 235 -7.12 -21.41 -4.76
CA SER A 235 -6.24 -21.38 -5.94
C SER A 235 -4.76 -21.31 -5.54
N ILE A 236 -4.40 -20.36 -4.66
CA ILE A 236 -3.05 -20.19 -4.12
C ILE A 236 -2.59 -21.48 -3.43
N LYS A 237 -3.43 -22.05 -2.56
CA LYS A 237 -3.15 -23.31 -1.85
C LYS A 237 -2.87 -24.46 -2.82
N LYS A 238 -3.67 -24.63 -3.87
CA LYS A 238 -3.44 -25.66 -4.91
C LYS A 238 -2.16 -25.42 -5.70
N LYS A 239 -1.85 -24.16 -6.05
CA LYS A 239 -0.63 -23.80 -6.79
C LYS A 239 0.62 -24.13 -5.98
N THR A 240 0.67 -23.74 -4.70
CA THR A 240 1.80 -24.04 -3.80
C THR A 240 1.97 -25.54 -3.59
N LEU A 241 0.89 -26.29 -3.37
CA LEU A 241 0.96 -27.76 -3.23
C LEU A 241 1.46 -28.46 -4.50
N LYS A 242 1.17 -27.93 -5.70
CA LYS A 242 1.70 -28.47 -6.96
C LYS A 242 3.20 -28.22 -7.10
N ILE A 243 3.67 -27.01 -6.78
CA ILE A 243 5.11 -26.66 -6.84
C ILE A 243 5.91 -27.58 -5.91
N ASN A 244 5.45 -27.75 -4.67
CA ASN A 244 6.14 -28.59 -3.67
C ASN A 244 6.12 -30.10 -4.01
N LYS A 245 5.30 -30.55 -4.98
CA LYS A 245 5.27 -31.95 -5.45
C LYS A 245 6.27 -32.22 -6.59
N TYR A 246 6.79 -31.16 -7.22
CA TYR A 246 7.78 -31.24 -8.30
C TYR A 246 8.93 -30.26 -8.02
N PRO A 247 9.77 -30.50 -7.00
CA PRO A 247 11.02 -29.77 -6.85
C PRO A 247 11.89 -30.01 -8.09
N THR A 248 12.33 -28.91 -8.71
CA THR A 248 13.31 -28.86 -9.80
C THR A 248 14.72 -29.11 -9.28
#